data_AF-A0A3C0L661-F1
#
_entry.id   AF-A0A3C0L661-F1
#
_cell.length_a   1.000
_cell.length_b   1.000
_cell.length_c   1.000
_cell.angle_alpha   90.00
_cell.angle_beta   90.00
_cell.angle_gamma   90.00
#
_symmetry.space_group_name_H-M   'P 1'
#
loop_
_entity.id
_entity.type
_entity.pdbx_description
1 polymer ?
#
loop_
_entity_poly.entity_id
_entity_poly.type
_entity_poly.pdbx_seq_one_letter_code
_entity_poly.pdbx_strand_id
1 'polypeptide(L)' 'MRTVKYMDEETVIKKAMQVLIKELGPVEAIRFINIPKSKRIESVKRHREWQKMLNKDIFFDEVFADKST' A
#
# COMPACT_ATOMS: atom_id res chain seq x y z
N MET A 1 -2.78 28.24 -9.22
CA MET A 1 -2.66 26.78 -9.07
C MET A 1 -1.77 26.28 -10.20
N ARG A 2 -0.55 25.76 -9.95
CA ARG A 2 0.33 25.30 -11.03
C ARG A 2 -0.27 24.01 -11.61
N THR A 3 -0.63 24.03 -12.89
CA THR A 3 -1.05 22.86 -13.63
C THR A 3 0.14 21.92 -13.76
N VAL A 4 0.16 20.84 -12.98
CA VAL A 4 1.17 19.80 -13.13
C VAL A 4 0.86 19.08 -14.43
N LYS A 5 1.63 19.39 -15.49
CA LYS A 5 1.56 18.66 -16.74
C LYS A 5 2.29 17.33 -16.53
N TYR A 6 1.54 16.24 -16.48
CA TYR A 6 2.13 14.90 -16.46
C TYR A 6 2.93 14.66 -17.74
N MET A 7 3.94 13.80 -17.63
CA MET A 7 4.62 13.25 -18.79
C MET A 7 3.64 12.38 -19.59
N ASP A 8 3.87 12.27 -20.89
CA ASP A 8 3.16 11.32 -21.74
C ASP A 8 3.36 9.88 -21.23
N GLU A 9 2.32 9.05 -21.33
CA GLU A 9 2.33 7.67 -20.83
C GLU A 9 3.46 6.84 -21.43
N GLU A 10 3.70 6.96 -22.73
CA GLU A 10 4.74 6.19 -23.41
C GLU A 10 6.14 6.58 -22.91
N THR A 11 6.39 7.88 -22.74
CA THR A 11 7.63 8.42 -22.17
C THR A 11 7.82 7.95 -20.74
N VAL A 12 6.77 7.96 -19.91
CA VAL A 12 6.85 7.48 -18.52
C VAL A 12 7.19 6.00 -18.49
N ILE A 13 6.52 5.18 -19.30
CA ILE A 13 6.76 3.73 -19.35
C ILE A 13 8.20 3.44 -19.78
N LYS A 14 8.69 4.06 -20.86
CA LYS A 14 10.06 3.86 -21.33
C LYS A 14 11.09 4.24 -20.28
N LYS A 15 10.91 5.41 -19.64
CA LYS A 15 11.83 5.90 -18.61
C LYS A 15 11.81 5.00 -17.37
N ALA A 16 10.62 4.55 -16.93
CA ALA A 16 10.48 3.63 -15.81
C ALA A 16 11.16 2.28 -16.10
N MET A 17 10.96 1.71 -17.29
CA MET A 17 11.62 0.47 -17.70
C MET A 17 13.15 0.59 -17.69
N GLN A 18 13.69 1.69 -18.21
CA GLN A 18 15.14 1.94 -18.18
C GLN A 18 15.68 1.99 -16.76
N VAL A 19 15.01 2.70 -15.84
CA VAL A 19 15.42 2.77 -14.44
C VAL A 19 15.32 1.40 -13.76
N LEU A 20 14.20 0.68 -13.95
CA LEU A 20 14.00 -0.64 -13.34
C LEU A 20 15.06 -1.64 -13.80
N ILE A 21 15.33 -1.73 -15.11
CA ILE A 21 16.34 -2.65 -15.64
C ILE A 21 17.74 -2.26 -15.16
N LYS A 22 18.04 -0.96 -15.08
CA LYS A 22 19.34 -0.46 -14.61
C LYS A 22 19.60 -0.78 -13.14
N GLU A 23 18.60 -0.62 -12.28
CA GLU A 23 18.77 -0.73 -10.83
C GLU A 23 18.50 -2.14 -10.29
N LEU A 24 17.58 -2.89 -10.90
CA LEU A 24 17.19 -4.23 -10.44
C LEU A 24 17.73 -5.36 -11.31
N GLY A 25 18.17 -5.05 -12.53
CA GLY A 25 18.41 -6.05 -13.56
C GLY A 25 17.11 -6.52 -14.22
N PRO A 26 17.20 -7.15 -15.41
CA PRO A 26 16.03 -7.49 -16.23
C PRO A 26 15.09 -8.50 -15.54
N VAL A 27 15.63 -9.47 -14.79
CA VAL A 27 14.82 -10.51 -14.13
C VAL A 27 13.97 -9.92 -13.01
N GLU A 28 14.57 -9.17 -12.08
CA GLU A 28 13.83 -8.56 -10.97
C GLU A 28 12.93 -7.41 -11.43
N ALA A 29 13.31 -6.68 -12.48
CA ALA A 29 12.43 -5.68 -13.10
C ALA A 29 11.13 -6.30 -13.63
N ILE A 30 11.22 -7.42 -14.35
CA ILE A 30 10.04 -8.15 -14.85
C ILE A 30 9.24 -8.72 -13.69
N ARG A 31 9.90 -9.30 -12.68
CA ARG A 31 9.23 -9.79 -11.47
C ARG A 31 8.44 -8.67 -10.80
N PHE A 32 9.04 -7.49 -10.59
CA PHE A 32 8.42 -6.32 -9.98
C PHE A 32 7.13 -5.88 -10.69
N ILE A 33 7.18 -5.76 -12.02
CA ILE A 33 6.03 -5.36 -12.83
C ILE A 33 4.88 -6.37 -12.71
N ASN A 34 5.22 -7.65 -12.55
CA ASN A 34 4.26 -8.74 -12.40
C ASN A 34 3.91 -9.06 -10.95
N ILE A 35 4.41 -8.31 -9.95
CA ILE A 35 4.00 -8.51 -8.56
C ILE A 35 2.49 -8.29 -8.54
N PRO A 36 1.69 -9.32 -8.20
CA PRO A 36 0.26 -9.16 -8.12
C PRO A 36 0.01 -8.08 -7.06
N LYS A 37 -0.61 -6.97 -7.47
CA LYS A 37 -1.06 -5.94 -6.52
C LYS A 37 -1.79 -6.68 -5.43
N SER A 38 -1.33 -6.54 -4.17
CA SER A 38 -1.98 -7.19 -3.04
C SER A 38 -3.47 -6.92 -3.19
N LYS A 39 -4.27 -7.97 -3.42
CA LYS A 39 -5.70 -7.78 -3.65
C LYS A 39 -6.21 -6.92 -2.51
N ARG A 40 -7.01 -5.89 -2.83
CA ARG A 40 -7.69 -5.13 -1.80
C ARG A 40 -8.33 -6.14 -0.86
N ILE A 41 -7.80 -6.25 0.36
CA ILE A 41 -8.45 -7.06 1.38
C ILE A 41 -9.81 -6.40 1.58
N GLU A 42 -10.88 -7.17 1.41
CA GLU A 42 -12.23 -6.69 1.66
C GLU A 42 -12.27 -6.09 3.08
N SER A 43 -12.96 -4.97 3.24
CA SER A 43 -12.89 -4.14 4.46
C SER A 43 -13.24 -4.93 5.72
N VAL A 44 -14.22 -5.85 5.69
CA VAL A 44 -14.57 -6.72 6.81
C VAL A 44 -13.45 -7.71 7.11
N LYS A 45 -12.83 -8.32 6.08
CA LYS A 45 -11.68 -9.22 6.29
C LYS A 45 -10.51 -8.48 6.94
N ARG A 46 -10.20 -7.26 6.48
CA ARG A 46 -9.15 -6.41 7.08
C ARG A 46 -9.48 -6.07 8.53
N HIS A 47 -10.73 -5.71 8.81
CA HIS A 47 -11.17 -5.37 10.16
C HIS A 47 -11.06 -6.58 11.10
N ARG A 48 -11.43 -7.79 10.65
CA ARG A 48 -11.28 -9.02 11.44
C ARG A 48 -9.82 -9.37 11.71
N GLU A 49 -8.94 -9.20 10.73
CA GLU A 49 -7.50 -9.40 10.93
C GLU A 49 -6.93 -8.41 11.96
N TRP A 50 -7.35 -7.15 11.89
CA TRP A 50 -7.01 -6.15 12.91
C TRP A 50 -7.57 -6.51 14.29
N GLN A 51 -8.84 -6.93 14.40
CA GLN A 51 -9.44 -7.36 15.68
C GLN A 51 -8.70 -8.52 16.32
N LYS A 52 -8.20 -9.47 15.52
CA LYS A 52 -7.41 -10.61 16.03
C LYS A 52 -6.08 -10.20 16.66
N MET A 53 -5.55 -9.03 16.32
CA MET A 53 -4.31 -8.52 16.89
C MET A 53 -4.51 -7.82 18.24
N LEU A 54 -5.77 -7.58 18.64
CA LEU A 54 -6.09 -6.88 19.87
C LEU A 54 -6.27 -7.84 21.04
N ASN A 55 -5.79 -7.44 22.21
CA ASN A 55 -6.29 -7.97 23.46
C ASN A 55 -7.62 -7.26 23.78
N LYS A 56 -8.70 -8.03 23.86
CA LYS A 56 -10.06 -7.52 24.03
C LYS A 56 -10.21 -6.66 25.27
N ASP A 57 -9.66 -7.10 26.40
CA ASP A 57 -9.89 -6.47 27.68
C ASP A 57 -9.14 -5.13 27.75
N ILE A 58 -7.87 -5.13 27.35
CA ILE A 58 -7.06 -3.90 27.25
C ILE A 58 -7.71 -2.88 26.30
N PHE A 59 -8.15 -3.35 25.12
CA PHE A 59 -8.75 -2.46 24.13
C PHE A 59 -10.06 -1.84 24.63
N PHE A 60 -10.89 -2.62 25.32
CA PHE A 60 -12.15 -2.11 25.89
C PHE A 60 -11.89 -1.15 27.04
N ASP A 61 -10.93 -1.45 27.90
CA ASP A 61 -10.52 -0.55 28.97
C ASP A 61 -10.02 0.78 28.39
N GLU A 62 -9.24 0.77 27.31
CA GLU A 62 -8.76 2.01 26.66
C GLU A 62 -9.87 2.81 25.95
N VAL A 63 -10.79 2.14 25.24
CA VAL A 63 -11.84 2.79 24.45
C VAL A 63 -12.97 3.32 25.33
N PHE A 64 -13.34 2.56 26.36
CA PHE A 64 -14.43 2.89 27.27
C PHE A 64 -13.94 3.48 28.59
N ALA A 65 -12.62 3.71 28.75
CA ALA A 65 -12.11 4.56 29.81
C ALA A 65 -12.73 5.96 29.65
N ASP A 66 -13.66 6.26 30.55
CA ASP A 66 -14.35 7.52 30.61
C ASP A 66 -13.32 8.63 30.83
N LYS A 67 -13.06 9.44 29.79
CA LYS A 67 -12.33 10.71 29.93
C LYS A 67 -13.32 11.79 30.36
N SER A 68 -14.02 11.55 31.46
CA SER A 68 -14.75 12.60 32.16
C SER A 68 -13.74 13.37 33.01
N THR A 69 -13.21 14.46 32.43
CA THR A 69 -12.60 15.57 33.17
C THR A 69 -13.20 16.86 32.64
#